data_AF-A0A971BDT4-F1
#
_entry.id   AF-A0A971BDT4-F1
#
_cell.length_a   1.000
_cell.length_b   1.000
_cell.length_c   1.000
_cell.angle_alpha   90.00
_cell.angle_beta   90.00
_cell.angle_gamma   90.00
#
_symmetry.space_group_name_H-M   'P 1'
#
loop_
_entity.id
_entity.type
_entity.pdbx_description
1 polymer ?
#
loop_
_entity_poly.entity_id
_entity_poly.type
_entity_poly.pdbx_seq_one_letter_code
_entity_poly.pdbx_strand_id
1 'polypeptide(L)'
;MKSRLTLLTSLALTLCLALAAPALGNPNGEGLLGETNDKIITFFSLGVVVFFAVFVALMSWLQSTLEKRKQARKGAKVRDIVGW
;
A
#
# COMPACT_ATOMS: atom_id res chain seq x y z
N MET A 1 -1.03 29.41 -11.54
CA MET A 1 -1.94 28.44 -10.89
C MET A 1 -2.86 27.73 -11.89
N LYS A 2 -3.52 28.46 -12.81
CA LYS A 2 -4.43 27.88 -13.83
C LYS A 2 -3.79 26.79 -14.71
N SER A 3 -2.54 26.99 -15.16
CA SER A 3 -1.80 26.01 -15.98
C SER A 3 -1.48 24.68 -15.28
N ARG A 4 -1.22 24.70 -13.96
CA ARG A 4 -1.02 23.47 -13.17
C ARG A 4 -2.32 22.73 -12.96
N LEU A 5 -3.42 23.46 -12.76
CA LEU A 5 -4.75 22.87 -12.61
C LEU A 5 -5.22 22.21 -13.92
N THR A 6 -5.02 22.87 -15.07
CA THR A 6 -5.36 22.29 -16.38
C THR A 6 -4.52 21.05 -16.72
N LEU A 7 -3.25 21.03 -16.32
CA LEU A 7 -2.37 19.86 -16.47
C LEU A 7 -2.81 18.70 -15.57
N LEU A 8 -3.21 18.97 -14.34
CA LEU A 8 -3.69 17.94 -13.42
C LEU A 8 -5.03 17.37 -13.88
N THR A 9 -5.94 18.19 -14.40
CA THR A 9 -7.22 17.72 -14.92
C THR A 9 -7.08 16.94 -16.23
N SER A 10 -6.17 17.34 -17.12
CA SER A 10 -5.92 16.59 -18.35
C SER A 10 -5.21 15.26 -18.08
N LEU A 11 -4.29 15.23 -17.11
CA LEU A 11 -3.65 14.00 -16.64
C LEU A 11 -4.65 13.06 -15.97
N ALA A 12 -5.52 13.58 -15.11
CA ALA A 12 -6.56 12.78 -14.46
C ALA A 12 -7.54 12.19 -15.49
N LEU A 13 -7.94 12.98 -16.50
CA LEU A 13 -8.85 12.53 -17.55
C LEU A 13 -8.20 11.46 -18.44
N THR A 14 -6.93 11.64 -18.83
CA THR A 14 -6.18 10.64 -19.60
C THR A 14 -5.95 9.36 -18.82
N LEU A 15 -5.67 9.45 -17.52
CA LEU A 15 -5.55 8.28 -16.65
C LEU A 15 -6.89 7.53 -16.53
N CYS A 16 -8.00 8.25 -16.36
CA CYS A 16 -9.34 7.66 -16.32
C CYS A 16 -9.69 6.94 -17.63
N LEU A 17 -9.38 7.55 -18.78
CA LEU A 17 -9.59 6.93 -20.09
C LEU A 17 -8.69 5.71 -20.31
N ALA A 18 -7.43 5.76 -19.85
CA ALA A 18 -6.50 4.63 -19.96
C ALA A 18 -6.97 3.42 -19.14
N LEU A 19 -7.54 3.65 -17.95
CA LEU A 19 -8.11 2.58 -17.12
C LEU A 19 -9.45 2.05 -17.64
N ALA A 20 -10.18 2.82 -18.48
CA ALA A 20 -11.43 2.41 -19.09
C ALA A 20 -11.24 1.56 -20.37
N ALA A 21 -10.06 1.59 -21.00
CA ALA A 21 -9.72 0.81 -22.18
C ALA A 21 -10.04 -0.71 -22.10
N PRO A 22 -9.75 -1.44 -21.01
CA PRO A 22 -10.11 -2.86 -20.90
C PRO A 22 -11.60 -3.15 -20.88
N ALA A 23 -12.45 -2.17 -20.56
CA ALA A 23 -13.90 -2.37 -20.54
C ALA A 23 -14.53 -2.38 -21.95
N LEU A 24 -13.81 -1.92 -22.98
CA LEU A 24 -14.33 -1.74 -24.34
C LEU A 24 -13.88 -2.85 -25.32
N GLY A 25 -12.89 -3.68 -24.93
CA GLY A 25 -12.14 -4.50 -25.89
C GLY A 25 -12.47 -6.00 -25.94
N ASN A 26 -13.26 -6.55 -25.01
CA ASN A 26 -13.46 -8.00 -24.94
C ASN A 26 -14.93 -8.41 -25.13
N PRO A 27 -15.28 -9.17 -26.20
CA PRO A 27 -16.65 -9.66 -26.41
C PRO A 27 -17.16 -10.59 -25.29
N ASN A 28 -16.27 -11.13 -24.47
CA ASN A 28 -16.59 -12.03 -23.35
C ASN A 28 -16.62 -11.32 -21.98
N GLY A 29 -16.37 -10.01 -21.92
CA GLY A 29 -16.34 -9.27 -20.65
C GLY A 29 -15.19 -9.66 -19.70
N GLU A 30 -14.13 -10.31 -20.22
CA GLU A 30 -12.98 -10.67 -19.41
C GLU A 30 -12.07 -9.45 -19.19
N GLY A 31 -11.60 -9.26 -17.96
CA GLY A 31 -10.72 -8.15 -17.58
C GLY A 31 -9.34 -8.21 -18.25
N LEU A 32 -8.44 -7.29 -17.86
CA LEU A 32 -7.07 -7.15 -18.42
C LEU A 32 -6.22 -8.44 -18.43
N LEU A 33 -6.56 -9.42 -17.58
CA LEU A 33 -5.83 -10.68 -17.42
C LEU A 33 -6.47 -11.86 -18.18
N GLY A 34 -7.52 -11.60 -18.98
CA GLY A 34 -8.28 -12.65 -19.67
C GLY A 34 -9.22 -13.41 -18.74
N GLU A 35 -9.68 -14.58 -19.20
CA GLU A 35 -10.61 -15.44 -18.46
C GLU A 35 -10.08 -15.75 -17.06
N THR A 36 -10.87 -15.35 -16.06
CA THR A 36 -10.50 -15.53 -14.66
C THR A 36 -10.60 -17.02 -14.32
N ASN A 37 -9.46 -17.69 -14.33
CA ASN A 37 -9.38 -19.11 -14.03
C ASN A 37 -9.29 -19.33 -12.50
N ASP A 38 -9.84 -20.44 -12.01
CA ASP A 38 -9.91 -20.79 -10.58
C ASP A 38 -8.53 -20.79 -9.90
N LYS A 39 -7.51 -21.20 -10.67
CA LYS A 39 -6.10 -21.14 -10.25
C LYS A 39 -5.65 -19.72 -9.92
N ILE A 40 -5.98 -18.73 -10.75
CA ILE A 40 -5.51 -17.34 -10.59
C ILE A 40 -6.15 -16.74 -9.33
N ILE A 41 -7.46 -16.95 -9.16
CA ILE A 41 -8.18 -16.48 -7.97
C ILE A 41 -7.60 -17.12 -6.70
N THR A 42 -7.32 -18.42 -6.74
CA THR A 42 -6.79 -19.15 -5.59
C THR A 42 -5.40 -18.66 -5.18
N PHE A 43 -4.48 -18.47 -6.14
CA PHE A 43 -3.15 -17.93 -5.80
C PHE A 43 -3.22 -16.47 -5.34
N PHE A 44 -4.13 -15.68 -5.91
CA PHE A 44 -4.34 -14.30 -5.47
C PHE A 44 -4.86 -14.24 -4.03
N SER A 45 -5.88 -15.02 -3.68
CA SER A 45 -6.44 -15.06 -2.33
C SER A 45 -5.42 -15.55 -1.30
N LEU A 46 -4.64 -16.58 -1.63
CA LEU A 46 -3.52 -17.04 -0.80
C LEU A 46 -2.46 -15.94 -0.64
N GLY A 47 -2.12 -15.25 -1.73
CA GLY A 47 -1.20 -14.11 -1.70
C GLY A 47 -1.65 -13.01 -0.76
N VAL A 48 -2.94 -12.66 -0.75
CA VAL A 48 -3.52 -11.66 0.16
C VAL A 48 -3.39 -12.09 1.63
N VAL A 49 -3.68 -13.36 1.94
CA VAL A 49 -3.56 -13.89 3.30
C VAL A 49 -2.10 -13.80 3.79
N VAL A 50 -1.15 -14.26 2.98
CA VAL A 50 0.28 -14.21 3.31
C VAL A 50 0.76 -12.76 3.44
N PHE A 51 0.32 -11.86 2.55
CA PHE A 51 0.66 -10.45 2.60
C PHE A 51 0.27 -9.82 3.94
N PHE A 52 -0.94 -10.04 4.42
CA PHE A 52 -1.37 -9.48 5.70
C PHE A 52 -0.59 -10.05 6.88
N ALA A 53 -0.30 -11.35 6.89
CA ALA A 53 0.50 -11.97 7.94
C ALA A 53 1.90 -11.35 8.02
N VAL A 54 2.57 -11.20 6.87
CA VAL A 54 3.89 -10.59 6.78
C VAL A 54 3.84 -9.10 7.12
N PHE A 55 2.84 -8.37 6.63
CA PHE A 55 2.68 -6.94 6.88
C PHE A 55 2.52 -6.64 8.38
N VAL A 56 1.65 -7.39 9.07
CA VAL A 56 1.45 -7.24 10.52
C VAL A 56 2.74 -7.56 11.27
N ALA A 57 3.42 -8.66 10.92
CA ALA A 57 4.69 -9.03 11.55
C ALA A 57 5.76 -7.93 11.38
N LEU A 58 5.90 -7.39 10.17
CA LEU A 58 6.82 -6.29 9.87
C LEU A 58 6.48 -5.02 10.64
N MET A 59 5.20 -4.64 10.69
CA MET A 59 4.75 -3.49 11.45
C MET A 59 5.00 -3.66 12.94
N SER A 60 4.71 -4.82 13.52
CA SER A 60 5.01 -5.11 14.93
C SER A 60 6.50 -5.04 15.23
N TRP A 61 7.35 -5.58 14.35
CA TRP A 61 8.80 -5.51 14.52
C TRP A 61 9.34 -4.07 14.41
N LEU A 62 8.81 -3.29 13.47
CA LEU A 62 9.15 -1.89 13.29
C LEU A 62 8.74 -1.07 14.52
N GLN A 63 7.52 -1.26 15.02
CA GLN A 63 7.04 -0.63 16.25
C GLN A 63 7.94 -0.98 17.45
N SER A 64 8.30 -2.25 17.62
CA SER A 64 9.22 -2.69 18.68
C SER A 64 10.58 -1.97 18.60
N THR A 65 11.11 -1.81 17.40
CA THR A 65 12.40 -1.14 17.18
C THR A 65 12.33 0.35 17.53
N LEU A 66 11.24 1.04 17.17
CA LEU A 66 11.05 2.45 17.49
C LEU A 66 10.83 2.68 18.98
N GLU A 67 10.05 1.80 19.64
CA GLU A 67 9.85 1.87 21.09
C GLU A 67 11.18 1.68 21.85
N LYS A 68 12.04 0.73 21.45
CA LYS A 68 13.38 0.58 22.04
C LYS A 68 14.20 1.87 21.99
N ARG A 69 14.18 2.58 20.86
CA ARG A 69 14.87 3.87 20.72
C ARG A 69 14.26 4.95 21.62
N LYS A 70 12.94 4.97 21.75
CA LYS A 70 12.22 5.92 22.60
C LYS A 70 12.50 5.66 24.07
N GLN A 71 12.53 4.40 24.49
CA GLN A 71 12.85 4.02 25.87
C GLN A 71 14.29 4.36 26.23
N ALA A 72 15.26 4.15 25.33
CA ALA A 72 16.65 4.58 25.56
C ALA A 72 16.76 6.10 25.84
N ARG A 73 16.04 6.93 25.07
CA ARG A 73 15.99 8.39 25.27
C ARG A 73 15.29 8.79 26.56
N LYS A 74 14.18 8.11 26.91
CA LYS A 74 13.46 8.34 28.17
C LYS A 74 14.30 7.95 29.37
N GLY A 75 15.00 6.83 29.31
CA GLY A 75 15.90 6.37 30.38
C GLY A 75 17.03 7.37 30.65
N ALA A 76 17.64 7.93 29.59
CA ALA A 76 18.61 9.01 29.74
C ALA A 76 17.99 10.24 30.44
N LYS A 77 16.82 10.70 29.98
CA LYS A 77 16.13 11.85 30.57
C LYS A 77 15.72 11.63 32.03
N VAL A 78 15.25 10.42 32.38
CA VAL A 78 14.89 10.09 33.77
C VAL A 78 16.13 10.08 34.66
N ARG A 79 17.26 9.56 34.18
CA ARG A 79 18.53 9.64 34.91
C ARG A 79 18.95 11.09 35.19
N ASP A 80 18.83 11.97 34.20
CA ASP A 80 19.14 13.39 34.38
C ASP A 80 18.24 14.07 35.43
N ILE A 81 16.97 13.66 35.53
CA ILE A 81 16.02 14.21 36.52
C ILE A 81 16.28 13.66 37.93
N VAL A 82 16.62 12.38 38.04
CA VAL A 82 16.75 11.68 39.34
C VAL A 82 18.12 11.90 39.97
N GLY A 83 19.11 12.42 39.23
CA GLY A 83 20.35 12.96 39.80
C GLY A 83 21.20 11.94 40.55
N TRP A 84 21.44 10.78 39.92
CA TRP A 84 22.47 9.82 40.32
C TRP A 84 23.63 9.83 39.32
#